data_AF-A0A564Z227-F1
#
_entry.id   AF-A0A564Z227-F1
#
_cell.length_a   1.000
_cell.length_b   1.000
_cell.length_c   1.000
_cell.angle_alpha   90.00
_cell.angle_beta   90.00
_cell.angle_gamma   90.00
#
_symmetry.space_group_name_H-M   'P 1'
#
loop_
_entity.id
_entity.type
_entity.pdbx_description
1 polymer ?
#
loop_
_entity_poly.entity_id
_entity_poly.type
_entity_poly.pdbx_seq_one_letter_code
_entity_poly.pdbx_strand_id
1 'polypeptide(L)'
;MSSLDLIPKPFFIWTFNENMGNWANDASNWNQRWKLNDGVICLENTLVEPQIGLNELPWFPTKSKKEDKVSKSSKKPLWSAPIPETTGMRCITLDYSIQVDSEEMENYSLAVLQQQDG
;
A
#
# COMPACT_ATOMS: atom_id res chain seq x y z
N MET A 1 -30.45 -20.72 21.88
CA MET A 1 -29.17 -19.98 21.94
C MET A 1 -28.82 -19.56 20.53
N SER A 2 -28.91 -18.26 20.26
CA SER A 2 -28.66 -17.65 18.95
C SER A 2 -27.16 -17.59 18.68
N SER A 3 -26.76 -17.99 17.48
CA SER A 3 -25.39 -18.21 16.96
C SER A 3 -24.43 -16.99 16.96
N LEU A 4 -24.79 -15.87 17.61
CA LEU A 4 -24.03 -14.62 17.57
C LEU A 4 -22.92 -14.53 18.65
N ASP A 5 -22.91 -15.45 19.62
CA ASP A 5 -21.95 -15.44 20.75
C ASP A 5 -20.56 -16.00 20.43
N LEU A 6 -20.28 -16.36 19.17
CA LEU A 6 -19.03 -17.03 18.76
C LEU A 6 -18.05 -16.12 18.00
N ILE A 7 -18.31 -14.83 17.86
CA ILE A 7 -17.34 -13.93 17.22
C ILE A 7 -16.18 -13.70 18.19
N PRO A 8 -14.95 -14.18 17.89
CA PRO A 8 -13.82 -13.98 18.77
C PRO A 8 -13.56 -12.48 18.92
N LYS A 9 -13.39 -12.03 20.17
CA LYS A 9 -13.06 -10.63 20.44
C LYS A 9 -11.68 -10.32 19.84
N PRO A 10 -11.53 -9.18 19.12
CA PRO A 10 -10.25 -8.80 18.56
C PRO A 10 -9.24 -8.59 19.68
N PHE A 11 -8.07 -9.19 19.53
CA PHE A 11 -6.95 -9.04 20.46
C PHE A 11 -6.32 -7.66 20.36
N PHE A 12 -6.28 -7.10 19.14
CA PHE A 12 -5.71 -5.80 18.84
C PHE A 12 -6.50 -5.17 17.69
N ILE A 13 -6.78 -3.87 17.81
CA ILE A 13 -7.44 -3.08 16.77
C ILE A 13 -6.59 -1.84 16.53
N TRP A 14 -6.29 -1.57 15.26
CA TRP A 14 -5.69 -0.32 14.86
C TRP A 14 -6.67 0.46 14.00
N THR A 15 -7.12 1.62 14.48
CA THR A 15 -8.21 2.39 13.85
C THR A 15 -7.72 3.52 12.94
N PHE A 16 -6.40 3.75 12.87
CA PHE A 16 -5.79 4.84 12.09
C PHE A 16 -6.21 6.27 12.45
N ASN A 17 -7.04 6.47 13.49
CA ASN A 17 -7.52 7.80 13.90
C ASN A 17 -6.42 8.84 14.19
N GLU A 18 -5.30 8.39 14.75
CA GLU A 18 -4.21 9.28 15.17
C GLU A 18 -3.00 9.20 14.25
N ASN A 19 -2.56 7.99 13.90
CA ASN A 19 -1.37 7.76 13.10
C ASN A 19 -1.38 6.36 12.44
N MET A 20 -0.38 6.10 11.59
CA MET A 20 -0.18 4.80 10.93
C MET A 20 0.39 3.72 11.87
N GLY A 21 0.72 4.04 13.12
CA GLY A 21 1.35 3.12 14.05
C GLY A 21 2.69 2.64 13.52
N ASN A 22 2.90 1.34 13.57
CA ASN A 22 4.08 0.67 13.00
C ASN A 22 3.80 0.14 11.58
N TRP A 23 2.76 0.62 10.91
CA TRP A 23 2.53 0.29 9.51
C TRP A 23 3.46 1.11 8.61
N ALA A 24 4.09 0.46 7.63
CA ALA A 24 5.09 1.07 6.78
C ALA A 24 4.82 0.81 5.29
N ASN A 25 5.07 1.82 4.47
CA ASN A 25 5.12 1.65 3.02
C ASN A 25 6.31 0.78 2.63
N ASP A 26 6.14 -0.05 1.62
CA ASP A 26 7.26 -0.78 1.02
C ASP A 26 8.30 0.19 0.42
N ALA A 27 9.58 -0.17 0.48
CA ALA A 27 10.65 0.64 -0.10
C ALA A 27 10.51 0.85 -1.62
N SER A 28 9.83 -0.08 -2.31
CA SER A 28 9.52 -0.03 -3.74
C SER A 28 8.24 0.76 -4.08
N ASN A 29 7.52 1.28 -3.09
CA ASN A 29 6.40 2.21 -3.29
C ASN A 29 6.97 3.57 -3.73
N TRP A 30 7.33 3.68 -5.01
CA TRP A 30 7.95 4.88 -5.56
C TRP A 30 7.00 6.08 -5.56
N ASN A 31 6.18 6.18 -6.59
CA ASN A 31 5.26 7.28 -6.84
C ASN A 31 3.86 7.02 -6.29
N GLN A 32 3.53 5.80 -5.85
CA GLN A 32 2.24 5.49 -5.24
C GLN A 32 2.48 4.98 -3.82
N ARG A 33 1.95 5.69 -2.83
CA ARG A 33 2.19 5.40 -1.40
C ARG A 33 0.88 5.49 -0.63
N TRP A 34 0.76 4.63 0.37
CA TRP A 34 -0.31 4.68 1.33
C TRP A 34 -0.10 5.83 2.30
N LYS A 35 -1.09 6.69 2.44
CA LYS A 35 -1.08 7.82 3.37
C LYS A 35 -2.29 7.81 4.26
N LEU A 36 -2.11 8.33 5.47
CA LEU A 36 -3.19 8.58 6.39
C LEU A 36 -3.97 9.83 5.96
N ASN A 37 -5.27 9.70 5.81
CA ASN A 37 -6.21 10.76 5.49
C ASN A 37 -7.44 10.62 6.40
N ASP A 38 -7.65 11.54 7.33
CA ASP A 38 -8.82 11.62 8.22
C ASP A 38 -9.25 10.27 8.85
N GLY A 39 -8.29 9.52 9.41
CA GLY A 39 -8.57 8.26 10.11
C GLY A 39 -8.70 7.04 9.20
N VAL A 40 -8.45 7.17 7.90
CA VAL A 40 -8.35 6.04 6.96
C VAL A 40 -7.01 6.07 6.22
N ILE A 41 -6.52 4.92 5.76
CA ILE A 41 -5.36 4.87 4.88
C ILE A 41 -5.81 4.78 3.42
N CYS A 42 -5.35 5.71 2.60
CA CYS A 42 -5.62 5.77 1.18
C CYS A 42 -4.34 5.57 0.37
N LEU A 43 -4.43 4.85 -0.75
CA LEU A 43 -3.34 4.78 -1.72
C LEU A 43 -3.36 6.04 -2.59
N GLU A 44 -2.32 6.85 -2.50
CA GLU A 44 -2.21 8.10 -3.26
C GLU A 44 -1.08 8.04 -4.29
N ASN A 45 -1.31 8.71 -5.42
CA ASN A 45 -0.24 9.08 -6.33
C ASN A 45 0.50 10.29 -5.76
N THR A 46 1.72 10.06 -5.27
CA THR A 46 2.71 11.12 -5.09
C THR A 46 3.14 11.60 -6.47
N LEU A 47 2.75 12.82 -6.83
CA LEU A 47 3.38 13.54 -7.93
C LEU A 47 4.86 13.68 -7.56
N VAL A 48 5.72 12.89 -8.20
CA VAL A 48 7.12 13.28 -8.30
C VAL A 48 7.07 14.47 -9.24
N GLU A 49 7.07 15.68 -8.70
CA GLU A 49 7.48 16.85 -9.47
C GLU A 49 8.72 16.40 -10.23
N PRO A 50 8.74 16.44 -11.58
CA PRO A 50 9.97 16.17 -12.29
C PRO A 50 11.01 17.02 -11.58
N GLN A 51 12.04 16.40 -11.03
CA GLN A 51 13.23 17.16 -10.72
C GLN A 51 13.56 17.77 -12.07
N ILE A 52 13.23 19.05 -12.26
CA ILE A 52 13.79 19.88 -13.32
C ILE A 52 15.24 19.96 -12.89
N GLY A 53 15.95 18.87 -13.17
CA GLY A 53 17.36 18.79 -13.01
C GLY A 53 17.87 19.92 -13.87
N LEU A 54 18.61 20.81 -13.22
CA LEU A 54 19.42 21.86 -13.82
C LEU A 54 20.50 21.31 -14.79
N ASN A 55 20.21 20.21 -15.49
CA ASN A 55 21.13 19.41 -16.30
C ASN A 55 20.59 19.12 -17.71
N GLU A 56 19.58 19.84 -18.21
CA GLU A 56 19.35 19.91 -19.65
C GLU A 56 20.27 20.97 -20.27
N LEU A 57 21.55 20.61 -20.40
CA LEU A 57 22.46 21.32 -21.29
C LEU A 57 21.98 21.08 -22.73
N PRO A 58 21.65 22.14 -23.50
CA PRO A 58 20.88 22.06 -24.75
C PRO A 58 21.63 21.40 -25.93
N TRP A 59 22.86 20.91 -25.72
CA TRP A 59 23.74 20.41 -26.78
C TRP A 59 24.03 18.91 -26.74
N PHE A 60 23.54 18.17 -25.75
CA PHE A 60 23.70 16.71 -25.73
C PHE A 60 22.41 16.04 -26.17
N PRO A 61 22.32 15.53 -27.42
CA PRO A 61 21.24 14.63 -27.79
C PRO A 61 21.49 13.31 -27.08
N THR A 62 21.04 13.20 -25.83
CA THR A 62 20.88 11.92 -25.16
C THR A 62 19.88 11.14 -26.00
N LYS A 63 20.38 10.18 -26.78
CA LYS A 63 19.55 9.18 -27.44
C LYS A 63 18.65 8.62 -26.34
N SER A 64 17.36 8.90 -26.43
CA SER A 64 16.35 8.32 -25.55
C SER A 64 16.54 6.81 -25.64
N LYS A 65 17.23 6.23 -24.66
CA LYS A 65 17.12 4.80 -24.41
C LYS A 65 15.63 4.61 -24.22
N LYS A 66 15.01 3.81 -25.10
CA LYS A 66 13.68 3.28 -24.85
C LYS A 66 13.72 2.84 -23.39
N GLU A 67 12.90 3.47 -22.55
CA GLU A 67 12.70 3.02 -21.18
C GLU A 67 12.49 1.53 -21.29
N ASP A 68 13.47 0.77 -20.79
CA ASP A 68 13.27 -0.64 -20.58
C ASP A 68 11.98 -0.72 -19.78
N LYS A 69 10.98 -1.38 -20.37
CA LYS A 69 9.71 -1.71 -19.72
C LYS A 69 10.05 -2.70 -18.62
N VAL A 70 10.73 -2.22 -17.58
CA VAL A 70 10.78 -2.85 -16.28
C VAL A 70 9.30 -2.96 -15.93
N SER A 71 8.79 -4.18 -15.90
CA SER A 71 7.48 -4.50 -15.39
C SER A 71 7.46 -4.07 -13.93
N LYS A 72 7.21 -2.77 -13.69
CA LYS A 72 7.05 -2.22 -12.36
C LYS A 72 5.90 -2.99 -11.75
N SER A 73 6.19 -3.76 -10.70
CA SER A 73 5.16 -4.48 -9.96
C SER A 73 4.06 -3.47 -9.62
N SER A 74 2.85 -3.71 -10.14
CA SER A 74 1.68 -2.87 -9.90
C SER A 74 1.22 -2.91 -8.45
N LYS A 75 1.71 -3.88 -7.66
CA LYS A 75 1.41 -4.00 -6.24
C LYS A 75 2.04 -2.86 -5.46
N LYS A 76 1.32 -2.40 -4.43
CA LYS A 76 1.77 -1.39 -3.47
C LYS A 76 1.56 -1.94 -2.07
N PRO A 77 2.52 -2.71 -1.52
CA PRO A 77 2.36 -3.30 -0.20
C PRO A 77 2.35 -2.23 0.89
N LEU A 78 1.58 -2.51 1.94
CA LEU A 78 1.63 -1.81 3.22
C LEU A 78 1.90 -2.89 4.29
N TRP A 79 2.99 -2.73 5.02
CA TRP A 79 3.47 -3.71 5.98
C TRP A 79 2.98 -3.37 7.37
N SER A 80 2.40 -4.32 8.09
CA SER A 80 2.15 -4.17 9.53
C SER A 80 3.42 -4.44 10.33
N ALA A 81 3.39 -4.17 11.64
CA ALA A 81 4.39 -4.72 12.53
C ALA A 81 4.40 -6.26 12.46
N PRO A 82 5.55 -6.92 12.68
CA PRO A 82 5.62 -8.36 12.83
C PRO A 82 4.71 -8.84 13.95
N ILE A 83 3.93 -9.88 13.69
CA ILE A 83 3.03 -10.48 14.68
C ILE A 83 3.73 -11.73 15.23
N PRO A 84 4.11 -11.74 16.52
CA PRO A 84 4.78 -12.90 17.11
C PRO A 84 3.90 -14.14 17.04
N GLU A 85 4.47 -15.29 16.66
CA GLU A 85 3.76 -16.57 16.62
C GLU A 85 3.13 -16.93 17.97
N THR A 86 3.78 -16.55 19.06
CA THR A 86 3.32 -16.74 20.45
C THR A 86 2.00 -16.03 20.77
N THR A 87 1.58 -15.05 19.94
CA THR A 87 0.29 -14.36 20.09
C THR A 87 -0.89 -15.32 19.88
N GLY A 88 -0.68 -16.43 19.15
CA GLY A 88 -1.75 -17.39 18.88
C GLY A 88 -2.89 -16.81 18.04
N MET A 89 -2.61 -15.77 17.25
CA MET A 89 -3.59 -15.09 16.41
C MET A 89 -4.10 -16.02 15.31
N ARG A 90 -5.42 -16.09 15.12
CA ARG A 90 -6.07 -16.99 14.15
C ARG A 90 -6.81 -16.27 13.03
N CYS A 91 -7.15 -15.02 13.24
CA CYS A 91 -7.98 -14.24 12.32
C CYS A 91 -7.45 -12.82 12.21
N ILE A 92 -7.54 -12.26 11.01
CA ILE A 92 -7.31 -10.84 10.71
C ILE A 92 -8.58 -10.34 10.04
N THR A 93 -9.06 -9.19 10.46
CA THR A 93 -10.20 -8.51 9.85
C THR A 93 -9.75 -7.13 9.41
N LEU A 94 -10.20 -6.73 8.22
CA LEU A 94 -9.87 -5.45 7.62
C LEU A 94 -11.14 -4.85 7.02
N ASP A 95 -11.44 -3.63 7.41
CA ASP A 95 -12.45 -2.81 6.76
C ASP A 95 -11.79 -2.04 5.61
N TYR A 96 -12.32 -2.17 4.40
CA TYR A 96 -11.75 -1.54 3.21
C TYR A 96 -12.83 -1.02 2.26
N SER A 97 -12.45 -0.05 1.44
CA SER A 97 -13.26 0.49 0.34
C SER A 97 -12.38 0.70 -0.88
N ILE A 98 -12.87 0.31 -2.06
CA ILE A 98 -12.21 0.56 -3.34
C ILE A 98 -13.16 1.43 -4.15
N GLN A 99 -12.74 2.67 -4.41
CA GLN A 99 -13.46 3.64 -5.22
C GLN A 99 -12.64 3.90 -6.48
N VAL A 100 -13.29 3.88 -7.64
CA VAL A 100 -12.65 3.99 -8.95
C VAL A 100 -13.49 4.94 -9.81
N ASP A 101 -12.90 6.06 -10.22
CA ASP A 101 -13.57 7.11 -11.01
C ASP A 101 -13.43 6.90 -12.54
N SER A 102 -13.07 5.71 -12.99
CA SER A 102 -12.71 5.42 -14.38
C SER A 102 -13.81 4.68 -15.16
N GLU A 103 -14.12 5.16 -16.37
CA GLU A 103 -14.92 4.43 -17.37
C GLU A 103 -14.16 3.20 -17.94
N GLU A 104 -12.84 3.14 -17.76
CA GLU A 104 -12.02 1.98 -18.14
C GLU A 104 -11.93 0.97 -16.99
N MET A 105 -12.27 -0.28 -17.33
CA MET A 105 -12.33 -1.43 -16.41
C MET A 105 -10.92 -1.95 -16.09
N GLU A 106 -10.18 -1.21 -15.29
CA GLU A 106 -8.99 -1.75 -14.62
C GLU A 106 -9.41 -2.61 -13.42
N ASN A 107 -8.78 -3.78 -13.25
CA ASN A 107 -9.07 -4.67 -12.13
C ASN A 107 -8.27 -4.24 -10.90
N TYR A 108 -8.93 -3.54 -9.98
CA TYR A 108 -8.40 -3.22 -8.67
C TYR A 108 -8.66 -4.37 -7.70
N SER A 109 -7.64 -4.75 -6.93
CA SER A 109 -7.79 -5.80 -5.92
C SER A 109 -6.95 -5.49 -4.69
N LEU A 110 -7.47 -5.90 -3.54
CA LEU A 110 -6.80 -5.84 -2.25
C LEU A 110 -6.64 -7.27 -1.72
N ALA A 111 -5.47 -7.59 -1.21
CA ALA A 111 -5.19 -8.88 -0.61
C ALA A 111 -4.38 -8.70 0.67
N VAL A 112 -4.71 -9.49 1.69
CA VAL A 112 -3.91 -9.61 2.91
C VAL A 112 -2.99 -10.81 2.72
N LEU A 113 -1.68 -10.56 2.82
CA LEU A 113 -0.65 -11.58 2.59
C LEU A 113 0.20 -11.73 3.84
N GLN A 114 0.58 -12.96 4.15
CA GLN A 114 1.61 -13.24 5.14
C GLN A 114 2.98 -13.23 4.45
N GLN A 115 3.92 -12.42 4.93
CA GLN A 115 5.30 -12.50 4.50
C GLN A 115 5.92 -13.78 5.07
N GLN A 116 6.46 -14.61 4.20
CA GLN A 116 7.34 -15.72 4.58
C GLN A 116 8.75 -15.33 4.15
N ASP A 117 9.67 -15.22 5.10
CA ASP A 117 11.08 -15.13 4.77
C ASP A 117 11.54 -16.52 4.31
N GLY A 118 12.22 -16.57 3.16
CA GLY A 118 12.65 -17.81 2.49
C GLY A 118 13.88 -18.47 3.09
#